data_AF-A0A1B6E367-F1
#
_entry.id   AF-A0A1B6E367-F1
#
_cell.length_a   1.000
_cell.length_b   1.000
_cell.length_c   1.000
_cell.angle_alpha   90.00
_cell.angle_beta   90.00
_cell.angle_gamma   90.00
#
_symmetry.space_group_name_H-M   'P 1'
#
loop_
_entity.id
_entity.type
_entity.pdbx_description
1 polymer ?
#
loop_
_entity_poly.entity_id
_entity_poly.type
_entity_poly.pdbx_seq_one_letter_code
_entity_poly.pdbx_strand_id
1 'polypeptide(L)'
;MEAGTTVTGGQTVVNPWCTIGGVASTVCQPNEYIVPDNAVVGDVLVLTKPLGTQVAVNAHQWLDQSDRWNRIKLVVSEDDVRKAYQRAMDSMARLNRIAARLMHKYNA
;
A
#
# COMPACT_ATOMS: atom_id res chain seq x y z
N MET A 1 -9.69 -13.74 -9.47
CA MET A 1 -8.60 -12.95 -8.85
C MET A 1 -8.91 -11.47 -9.00
N GLU A 2 -8.75 -10.67 -7.93
CA GLU A 2 -9.14 -9.25 -7.90
C GLU A 2 -8.42 -8.38 -8.96
N ALA A 3 -7.15 -8.67 -9.25
CA ALA A 3 -6.36 -7.97 -10.25
C ALA A 3 -6.69 -8.38 -11.72
N GLY A 4 -7.38 -9.50 -11.93
CA GLY A 4 -7.67 -10.03 -13.27
C GLY A 4 -6.45 -10.62 -14.01
N THR A 5 -5.42 -11.05 -13.29
CA THR A 5 -4.21 -11.72 -13.82
C THR A 5 -3.99 -13.06 -13.10
N THR A 6 -2.96 -13.82 -13.50
CA THR A 6 -2.53 -15.08 -12.87
C THR A 6 -1.03 -15.05 -12.57
N VAL A 7 -0.62 -15.82 -11.55
CA VAL A 7 0.80 -16.06 -11.26
C VAL A 7 1.25 -17.27 -12.10
N THR A 8 2.19 -17.06 -13.02
CA THR A 8 2.64 -18.07 -13.99
C THR A 8 4.03 -18.63 -13.71
N GLY A 9 4.74 -18.06 -12.73
CA GLY A 9 6.07 -18.49 -12.33
C GLY A 9 6.58 -17.69 -11.14
N GLY A 10 7.76 -18.03 -10.66
CA GLY A 10 8.41 -17.35 -9.55
C GLY A 10 9.71 -18.05 -9.15
N GLN A 11 10.39 -17.44 -8.18
CA GLN A 11 11.60 -18.00 -7.59
C GLN A 11 11.49 -17.91 -6.08
N THR A 12 11.86 -19.02 -5.42
CA THR A 12 11.95 -19.10 -3.96
C THR A 12 13.37 -19.45 -3.58
N VAL A 13 14.00 -18.61 -2.75
CA VAL A 13 15.37 -18.79 -2.28
C VAL A 13 15.37 -18.71 -0.75
N VAL A 14 16.17 -19.55 -0.11
CA VAL A 14 16.37 -19.50 1.34
C VAL A 14 17.13 -18.22 1.69
N ASN A 15 16.55 -17.41 2.57
CA ASN A 15 17.15 -16.16 3.05
C ASN A 15 16.93 -16.03 4.57
N PRO A 16 17.88 -15.47 5.35
CA PRO A 16 17.68 -15.25 6.78
C PRO A 16 16.48 -14.35 7.11
N TRP A 17 16.06 -13.50 6.16
CA TRP A 17 14.89 -12.63 6.31
C TRP A 17 13.82 -12.94 5.26
N CYS A 18 12.55 -12.98 5.69
CA CYS A 18 11.43 -13.16 4.76
C CYS A 18 11.36 -11.97 3.80
N THR A 19 11.42 -12.24 2.49
CA THR A 19 11.24 -11.24 1.44
C THR A 19 10.06 -11.66 0.59
N ILE A 20 9.13 -10.74 0.37
CA ILE A 20 7.92 -10.95 -0.44
C ILE A 20 7.93 -9.90 -1.55
N GLY A 21 7.87 -10.36 -2.79
CA GLY A 21 7.89 -9.51 -3.98
C GLY A 21 7.41 -10.27 -5.21
N GLY A 22 7.47 -9.62 -6.37
CA GLY A 22 7.05 -10.21 -7.63
C GLY A 22 7.22 -9.25 -8.80
N VAL A 23 6.83 -9.70 -9.99
CA VAL A 23 6.88 -8.91 -11.23
C VAL A 23 5.48 -8.85 -11.81
N ALA A 24 5.06 -7.64 -12.22
CA ALA A 24 3.85 -7.41 -12.99
C ALA A 24 4.26 -6.83 -14.35
N SER A 25 3.87 -7.50 -15.43
CA SER A 25 4.19 -7.09 -16.79
C SER A 25 2.93 -6.98 -17.63
N THR A 26 2.89 -5.99 -18.51
CA THR A 26 1.82 -5.80 -19.48
C THR A 26 2.40 -5.29 -20.79
N VAL A 27 1.76 -5.64 -21.91
CA VAL A 27 2.03 -5.05 -23.22
C VAL A 27 0.90 -4.09 -23.50
N CYS A 28 1.24 -2.82 -23.73
CA CYS A 28 0.25 -1.75 -23.83
C CYS A 28 0.44 -0.94 -25.11
N GLN A 29 -0.69 -0.50 -25.68
CA GLN A 29 -0.71 0.56 -26.68
C GLN A 29 -0.47 1.93 -26.01
N PRO A 30 -0.02 2.95 -26.77
CA PRO A 30 0.24 4.29 -26.22
C PRO A 30 -0.93 4.95 -25.47
N ASN A 31 -2.17 4.60 -25.82
CA ASN A 31 -3.38 5.12 -25.18
C ASN A 31 -3.79 4.38 -23.90
N GLU A 32 -3.12 3.28 -23.53
CA GLU A 32 -3.47 2.46 -22.36
C GLU A 32 -2.70 2.86 -21.09
N TYR A 33 -1.63 3.65 -21.24
CA TYR A 33 -0.83 4.17 -20.13
C TYR A 33 -0.74 5.71 -20.16
N ILE A 34 -0.43 6.28 -18.99
CA ILE A 34 -0.22 7.72 -18.81
C ILE A 34 1.25 7.91 -18.43
N VAL A 35 1.96 8.77 -19.17
CA VAL A 35 3.35 9.11 -18.85
C VAL A 35 3.37 10.11 -17.68
N PRO A 36 4.16 9.86 -16.62
CA PRO A 36 4.12 10.67 -15.40
C PRO A 36 4.98 11.95 -15.50
N ASP A 37 4.85 12.72 -16.57
CA ASP A 37 5.66 13.91 -16.85
C ASP A 37 4.87 15.13 -17.39
N ASN A 38 3.54 15.03 -17.50
CA ASN A 38 2.69 16.07 -18.10
C ASN A 38 2.01 17.01 -17.10
N ALA A 39 2.48 17.08 -15.84
CA ALA A 39 1.89 17.97 -14.85
C ALA A 39 2.15 19.45 -15.21
N VAL A 40 1.11 20.30 -15.11
CA VAL A 40 1.16 21.73 -15.43
C VAL A 40 0.78 22.59 -14.23
N VAL A 41 1.17 23.87 -14.29
CA VAL A 41 0.77 24.85 -13.26
C VAL A 41 -0.75 24.99 -13.24
N GLY A 42 -1.34 24.80 -12.06
CA GLY A 42 -2.79 24.81 -11.87
C GLY A 42 -3.37 23.43 -11.56
N ASP A 43 -2.62 22.34 -11.80
CA ASP A 43 -3.03 21.00 -11.42
C ASP A 43 -3.10 20.83 -9.89
N VAL A 44 -3.91 19.87 -9.46
CA VAL A 44 -4.11 19.53 -8.05
C VAL A 44 -3.61 18.12 -7.73
N LEU A 45 -3.07 17.95 -6.52
CA LEU A 45 -2.60 16.66 -6.04
C LEU A 45 -3.71 15.92 -5.28
N VAL A 46 -3.98 14.67 -5.69
CA VAL A 46 -5.00 13.82 -5.07
C VAL A 46 -4.36 12.56 -4.48
N LEU A 47 -4.60 12.31 -3.20
CA LEU A 47 -4.13 11.11 -2.51
C LEU A 47 -5.28 10.10 -2.33
N THR A 48 -5.12 8.89 -2.84
CA THR A 48 -6.19 7.87 -2.87
C THR A 48 -6.18 6.91 -1.68
N LYS A 49 -5.13 6.92 -0.86
CA LYS A 49 -4.99 6.12 0.37
C LYS A 49 -4.45 6.97 1.52
N PRO A 50 -4.93 6.79 2.76
CA PRO A 50 -4.40 7.50 3.91
C PRO A 50 -2.93 7.13 4.19
N LEU A 51 -2.19 8.06 4.79
CA LEU A 51 -0.82 7.85 5.29
C LEU A 51 -0.82 7.17 6.66
N GLY A 52 0.38 6.79 7.15
CA GLY A 52 0.57 6.31 8.53
C GLY A 52 0.66 4.79 8.71
N THR A 53 0.72 4.01 7.62
CA THR A 53 0.80 2.54 7.67
C THR A 53 1.99 2.04 8.49
N GLN A 54 3.17 2.64 8.34
CA GLN A 54 4.36 2.26 9.10
C GLN A 54 4.17 2.46 10.62
N VAL A 55 3.49 3.54 11.03
CA VAL A 55 3.19 3.81 12.44
C VAL A 55 2.23 2.76 12.99
N ALA A 56 1.15 2.46 12.25
CA ALA A 56 0.16 1.46 12.66
C ALA A 56 0.78 0.05 12.80
N VAL A 57 1.61 -0.37 11.85
CA VAL A 57 2.29 -1.68 11.89
C VAL A 57 3.29 -1.77 13.03
N ASN A 58 4.12 -0.73 13.23
CA ASN A 58 5.08 -0.71 14.33
C ASN A 58 4.42 -0.69 15.69
N ALA A 59 3.39 0.15 15.88
CA ALA A 59 2.65 0.23 17.14
C ALA A 59 2.01 -1.13 17.49
N HIS A 60 1.48 -1.85 16.49
CA HIS A 60 0.95 -3.19 16.68
C HIS A 60 2.02 -4.19 17.10
N GLN A 61 3.20 -4.17 16.47
CA GLN A 61 4.33 -5.00 16.88
C GLN A 61 4.78 -4.69 18.32
N TRP A 62 4.67 -3.43 18.75
CA TRP A 62 5.10 -3.03 20.09
C TRP A 62 4.20 -3.55 21.21
N LEU A 63 2.96 -3.98 20.92
CA LEU A 63 2.09 -4.62 21.92
C LEU A 63 2.77 -5.83 22.59
N ASP A 64 3.61 -6.55 21.84
CA ASP A 64 4.38 -7.71 22.34
C ASP A 64 5.78 -7.31 22.87
N GLN A 65 6.11 -6.01 22.89
CA GLN A 65 7.41 -5.47 23.32
C GLN A 65 7.20 -4.43 24.43
N SER A 66 7.17 -4.89 25.69
CA SER A 66 6.87 -4.08 26.88
C SER A 66 7.61 -2.74 26.92
N ASP A 67 8.93 -2.73 26.69
CA ASP A 67 9.75 -1.51 26.71
C ASP A 67 9.30 -0.46 25.68
N ARG A 68 8.84 -0.90 24.51
CA ARG A 68 8.35 0.00 23.45
C ARG A 68 6.90 0.39 23.67
N TRP A 69 6.04 -0.54 24.09
CA TRP A 69 4.64 -0.24 24.43
C TRP A 69 4.54 0.82 25.52
N ASN A 70 5.38 0.72 26.55
CA ASN A 70 5.43 1.67 27.65
C ASN A 70 5.68 3.13 27.21
N ARG A 71 6.26 3.35 26.02
CA ARG A 71 6.50 4.69 25.47
C ARG A 71 5.25 5.33 24.85
N ILE A 72 4.27 4.53 24.42
CA ILE A 72 3.10 5.01 23.68
C ILE A 72 1.76 4.73 24.36
N LYS A 73 1.73 3.84 25.36
CA LYS A 73 0.50 3.42 26.08
C LYS A 73 -0.28 4.56 26.75
N LEU A 74 0.35 5.71 26.98
CA LEU A 74 -0.31 6.90 27.54
C LEU A 74 -1.00 7.77 26.47
N VAL A 75 -0.71 7.53 25.19
CA VAL A 75 -1.20 8.33 24.05
C VAL A 75 -2.23 7.56 23.23
N VAL A 76 -2.16 6.22 23.24
CA VAL A 76 -3.04 5.36 22.45
C VAL A 76 -3.39 4.08 23.21
N SER A 77 -4.63 3.60 23.05
CA SER A 77 -5.09 2.34 23.63
C SER A 77 -4.70 1.13 22.76
N GLU A 78 -4.63 -0.07 23.36
CA GLU A 78 -4.39 -1.31 22.60
C GLU A 78 -5.46 -1.54 21.52
N ASP A 79 -6.72 -1.23 21.85
CA ASP A 79 -7.87 -1.31 20.95
C ASP A 79 -7.68 -0.42 19.71
N ASP A 80 -7.23 0.82 19.90
CA ASP A 80 -6.98 1.75 18.80
C ASP A 80 -5.82 1.27 17.92
N VAL A 81 -4.76 0.73 18.52
CA VAL A 81 -3.64 0.14 17.78
C VAL A 81 -4.09 -1.04 16.93
N ARG A 82 -4.88 -1.97 17.48
CA ARG A 82 -5.43 -3.12 16.72
C ARG A 82 -6.34 -2.68 15.59
N LYS A 83 -7.20 -1.67 15.83
CA LYS A 83 -8.07 -1.08 14.79
C LYS A 83 -7.26 -0.38 13.69
N ALA A 84 -6.25 0.41 14.07
CA ALA A 84 -5.38 1.11 13.13
C ALA A 84 -4.58 0.12 12.27
N TYR A 85 -4.07 -0.95 12.88
CA TYR A 85 -3.39 -2.04 12.18
C TYR A 85 -4.29 -2.70 11.13
N GLN A 86 -5.52 -3.09 11.51
CA GLN A 86 -6.46 -3.69 10.57
C GLN A 86 -6.78 -2.74 9.40
N ARG A 87 -7.06 -1.45 9.69
CA ARG A 87 -7.31 -0.44 8.65
C ARG A 87 -6.10 -0.24 7.73
N ALA A 88 -4.88 -0.26 8.29
CA ALA A 88 -3.66 -0.17 7.50
C ALA A 88 -3.49 -1.40 6.60
N MET A 89 -3.73 -2.60 7.12
CA MET A 89 -3.72 -3.84 6.32
C MET A 89 -4.73 -3.79 5.17
N ASP A 90 -5.98 -3.42 5.45
CA ASP A 90 -7.04 -3.32 4.43
C ASP A 90 -6.66 -2.29 3.36
N SER A 91 -6.14 -1.13 3.77
CA SER A 91 -5.68 -0.06 2.87
C SER A 91 -4.49 -0.49 2.00
N MET A 92 -3.51 -1.20 2.59
CA MET A 92 -2.34 -1.70 1.86
C MET A 92 -2.72 -2.80 0.86
N ALA A 93 -3.61 -3.72 1.25
CA ALA A 93 -4.07 -4.82 0.40
C ALA A 93 -4.94 -4.36 -0.78
N ARG A 94 -5.70 -3.27 -0.63
CA ARG A 94 -6.58 -2.73 -1.68
C ARG A 94 -5.80 -2.34 -2.94
N LEU A 95 -6.20 -2.84 -4.11
CA LEU A 95 -5.53 -2.52 -5.38
C LEU A 95 -5.76 -1.05 -5.81
N ASN A 96 -4.76 -0.43 -6.42
CA ASN A 96 -4.89 0.87 -7.10
C ASN A 96 -5.52 0.77 -8.50
N ARG A 97 -6.11 -0.39 -8.85
CA ARG A 97 -6.67 -0.70 -10.18
C ARG A 97 -7.79 0.26 -10.59
N ILE A 98 -8.69 0.61 -9.66
CA ILE A 98 -9.78 1.55 -9.95
C ILE A 98 -9.23 2.96 -10.13
N ALA A 99 -8.30 3.39 -9.27
CA ALA A 99 -7.67 4.70 -9.41
C ALA A 99 -7.00 4.85 -10.78
N ALA A 100 -6.22 3.86 -11.23
CA ALA A 100 -5.61 3.86 -12.56
C ALA A 100 -6.63 3.99 -13.71
N ARG A 101 -7.80 3.34 -13.61
CA ARG A 101 -8.88 3.49 -14.60
C ARG A 101 -9.51 4.88 -14.59
N LEU A 102 -9.66 5.46 -13.40
CA LEU A 102 -10.26 6.80 -13.27
C LEU A 102 -9.31 7.89 -13.75
N MET A 103 -7.99 7.69 -13.69
CA MET A 103 -7.01 8.63 -14.26
C MET A 103 -7.27 8.87 -15.76
N HIS A 104 -7.52 7.82 -16.54
CA HIS A 104 -7.92 7.95 -17.95
C HIS A 104 -9.25 8.68 -18.13
N LYS A 105 -10.24 8.41 -17.27
CA LYS A 105 -11.57 9.04 -17.37
C LYS A 105 -11.55 10.55 -17.10
N TYR A 106 -10.69 10.97 -16.18
CA TYR A 106 -10.61 12.36 -15.72
C TYR A 106 -9.40 13.11 -16.28
N ASN A 107 -8.72 12.57 -17.29
CA ASN A 107 -7.54 13.14 -17.94
C ASN A 107 -6.49 13.61 -16.91
N ALA A 108 -6.17 12.72 -15.98
CA ALA A 108 -5.12 12.94 -14.99
C ALA A 108 -3.72 12.89 -15.61
#